data_AF-A0A382ZZQ1-F1
#
_entry.id   AF-A0A382ZZQ1-F1
#
_cell.length_a   1.000
_cell.length_b   1.000
_cell.length_c   1.000
_cell.angle_alpha   90.00
_cell.angle_beta   90.00
_cell.angle_gamma   90.00
#
_symmetry.space_group_name_H-M   'P 1'
#
loop_
_entity.id
_entity.type
_entity.pdbx_description
1 polymer ?
#
loop_
_entity_poly.entity_id
_entity_poly.type
_entity_poly.pdbx_seq_one_letter_code
_entity_poly.pdbx_strand_id
1 'polypeptide(L)'
;MMKEMTETRPIATNRALDLICMGRVAVDFYAEQIHSPLEEAQSFSRYLGGCAGNISVGTSRLGLQSAMFSCIGTDDMGVFLRKQLQREGVDTTLLRSTPDHLTGLVVLGVSPPDRFPLIFYRENCADMQIRPEDADPLFIRRAKALQITGTGLSTESMYKATKQAVRVAKKEGCAVIIDIDYRPVLWGLTERGDGESRFVASASVTHVLQPFLSDLDLIIGTEE
;
A
#
# COMPACT_ATOMS: atom_id res chain seq x y z
N MET A 1 -21.71 -28.48 -18.08
CA MET A 1 -20.85 -27.46 -18.72
C MET A 1 -19.58 -27.38 -17.89
N MET A 2 -18.49 -27.99 -18.35
CA MET A 2 -17.21 -27.98 -17.63
C MET A 2 -16.66 -26.54 -17.69
N LYS A 3 -16.44 -25.93 -16.51
CA LYS A 3 -15.64 -24.70 -16.43
C LYS A 3 -14.22 -25.07 -16.88
N GLU A 4 -13.75 -24.44 -17.95
CA GLU A 4 -12.33 -24.44 -18.31
C GLU A 4 -11.54 -24.09 -17.05
N MET A 5 -10.62 -24.98 -16.66
CA MET A 5 -9.57 -24.63 -15.72
C MET A 5 -8.82 -23.46 -16.33
N THR A 6 -8.85 -22.31 -15.65
CA THR A 6 -8.08 -21.12 -16.03
C THR A 6 -6.61 -21.50 -16.12
N GLU A 7 -6.11 -21.69 -17.34
CA GLU A 7 -4.68 -21.74 -17.60
C GLU A 7 -4.05 -20.47 -17.03
N THR A 8 -3.16 -20.63 -16.05
CA THR A 8 -2.34 -19.55 -15.53
C THR A 8 -1.53 -19.00 -16.70
N ARG A 9 -1.91 -17.82 -17.21
CA ARG A 9 -1.17 -17.18 -18.30
C ARG A 9 0.28 -16.96 -17.85
N PRO A 10 1.28 -17.38 -18.65
CA PRO A 10 2.67 -17.15 -18.30
C PRO A 10 2.94 -15.65 -18.19
N ILE A 11 3.50 -15.22 -17.07
CA ILE A 11 3.89 -13.82 -16.84
C ILE A 11 4.99 -13.47 -17.85
N ALA A 12 4.78 -12.38 -18.60
CA ALA A 12 5.77 -11.93 -19.57
C ALA A 12 7.10 -11.60 -18.89
N THR A 13 8.17 -12.31 -19.25
CA THR A 13 9.48 -12.20 -18.59
C THR A 13 10.33 -11.04 -19.09
N ASN A 14 10.04 -10.51 -20.28
CA ASN A 14 10.76 -9.40 -20.91
C ASN A 14 10.02 -8.06 -20.73
N ARG A 15 9.85 -7.63 -19.48
CA ARG A 15 9.21 -6.36 -19.11
C ARG A 15 10.18 -5.51 -18.30
N ALA A 16 10.10 -4.19 -18.47
CA ALA A 16 11.05 -3.23 -17.90
C ALA A 16 10.91 -3.07 -16.39
N LEU A 17 9.71 -3.27 -15.85
CA LEU A 17 9.43 -3.28 -14.41
C LEU A 17 9.07 -4.70 -13.97
N ASP A 18 9.52 -5.09 -12.79
CA ASP A 18 9.12 -6.33 -12.15
C ASP A 18 7.80 -6.12 -11.38
N LEU A 19 7.69 -5.02 -10.64
CA LEU A 19 6.56 -4.81 -9.73
C LEU A 19 6.12 -3.35 -9.67
N ILE A 20 4.83 -3.10 -9.88
CA ILE A 20 4.17 -1.85 -9.48
C ILE A 20 3.48 -2.09 -8.13
N CYS A 21 3.82 -1.32 -7.10
CA CYS A 21 3.18 -1.39 -5.79
C CYS A 21 2.16 -0.25 -5.67
N MET A 22 0.89 -0.59 -5.52
CA MET A 22 -0.21 0.36 -5.40
C MET A 22 -0.75 0.40 -3.97
N GLY A 23 -0.87 1.61 -3.42
CA GLY A 23 -1.51 1.82 -2.13
C GLY A 23 -0.79 2.85 -1.26
N ARG A 24 -0.84 2.63 0.06
CA ARG A 24 -0.32 3.58 1.05
C ARG A 24 1.21 3.72 0.95
N VAL A 25 1.64 4.96 0.80
CA VAL A 25 2.98 5.44 1.17
C VAL A 25 2.80 6.62 2.11
N ALA A 26 3.46 6.59 3.26
CA ALA A 26 3.27 7.54 4.35
C ALA A 26 4.61 7.80 5.05
N VAL A 27 4.65 8.79 5.93
CA VAL A 27 5.81 9.02 6.79
C VAL A 27 5.56 8.41 8.16
N ASP A 28 6.48 7.55 8.58
CA ASP A 28 6.47 6.94 9.91
C ASP A 28 7.42 7.72 10.82
N PHE A 29 6.90 8.17 11.97
CA PHE A 29 7.66 8.76 13.06
C PHE A 29 7.79 7.74 14.18
N TYR A 30 8.98 7.16 14.30
CA TYR A 30 9.30 6.21 15.37
C TYR A 30 9.85 6.96 16.57
N ALA A 31 9.22 6.79 17.73
CA ALA A 31 9.74 7.30 18.99
C ALA A 31 11.13 6.74 19.26
N GLU A 32 12.06 7.61 19.66
CA GLU A 32 13.43 7.19 19.96
C GLU A 32 13.57 6.62 21.38
N GLN A 33 12.62 6.93 22.26
CA GLN A 33 12.53 6.41 23.61
C GLN A 33 11.92 4.99 23.59
N ILE A 34 12.79 3.97 23.58
CA ILE A 34 12.40 2.55 23.60
C ILE A 34 11.83 2.16 24.98
N HIS A 35 10.84 1.27 25.01
CA HIS A 35 10.13 0.80 26.20
C HIS A 35 9.43 1.92 26.99
N SER A 36 9.06 3.01 26.30
CA SER A 36 8.33 4.14 26.86
C SER A 36 6.88 4.16 26.36
N PRO A 37 5.91 4.65 27.17
CA PRO A 37 4.63 5.09 26.66
C PRO A 37 4.80 6.11 25.53
N LEU A 38 3.90 6.08 24.54
CA LEU A 38 4.03 6.93 23.35
C LEU A 38 3.78 8.40 23.69
N GLU A 39 2.89 8.66 24.65
CA GLU A 39 2.59 9.99 25.18
C GLU A 39 3.76 10.65 25.92
N GLU A 40 4.79 9.89 26.30
CA GLU A 40 6.02 10.40 26.92
C GLU A 40 7.16 10.59 25.91
N ALA A 41 6.98 10.18 24.64
CA ALA A 41 8.00 10.32 23.61
C ALA A 41 8.29 11.80 23.31
N GLN A 42 9.58 12.17 23.35
CA GLN A 42 10.03 13.56 23.16
C GLN A 42 10.73 13.77 21.80
N SER A 43 11.16 12.69 21.16
CA SER A 43 11.85 12.76 19.88
C SER A 43 11.44 11.59 18.99
N PHE A 44 11.43 11.86 17.67
CA PHE A 44 11.03 10.90 16.66
C PHE A 44 12.03 10.89 15.52
N SER A 45 12.40 9.69 15.09
CA SER A 45 13.11 9.47 13.85
C SER A 45 12.12 9.24 12.70
N ARG A 46 12.36 9.92 11.57
CA ARG A 46 11.47 9.93 10.40
C ARG A 46 11.88 8.88 9.37
N TYR A 47 10.93 8.05 8.94
CA TYR A 47 11.13 7.04 7.91
C TYR A 47 10.05 7.06 6.84
N LEU A 48 10.35 6.47 5.69
CA LEU A 48 9.32 6.07 4.73
C LEU A 48 8.57 4.87 5.31
N GLY A 49 7.25 4.89 5.22
CA GLY A 49 6.37 3.83 5.65
C GLY A 49 5.21 3.59 4.70
N GLY A 50 4.23 2.83 5.21
CA GLY A 50 3.10 2.33 4.44
C GLY A 50 3.39 1.04 3.69
N CYS A 51 2.41 0.14 3.62
CA CYS A 51 2.61 -1.23 3.15
C CYS A 51 3.17 -1.26 1.72
N ALA A 52 2.54 -0.56 0.78
CA ALA A 52 2.99 -0.53 -0.61
C ALA A 52 4.34 0.21 -0.76
N GLY A 53 4.56 1.27 0.03
CA GLY A 53 5.86 1.95 0.12
C GLY A 53 6.99 0.99 0.55
N ASN A 54 6.78 0.26 1.65
CA ASN A 54 7.74 -0.69 2.20
C ASN A 54 8.02 -1.85 1.24
N ILE A 55 6.99 -2.40 0.60
CA ILE A 55 7.14 -3.46 -0.41
C ILE A 55 7.99 -2.93 -1.57
N SER A 56 7.67 -1.75 -2.11
CA SER A 56 8.41 -1.18 -3.25
C SER A 56 9.90 -0.97 -2.98
N VAL A 57 10.25 -0.49 -1.77
CA VAL A 57 11.63 -0.29 -1.34
C VAL A 57 12.31 -1.64 -1.08
N GLY A 58 11.62 -2.56 -0.40
CA GLY A 58 12.13 -3.90 -0.11
C GLY A 58 12.47 -4.67 -1.38
N THR A 59 11.57 -4.69 -2.36
CA THR A 59 11.80 -5.35 -3.65
C THR A 59 12.90 -4.67 -4.47
N SER A 60 12.97 -3.34 -4.44
CA SER A 60 14.06 -2.60 -5.09
C SER A 60 15.43 -2.96 -4.51
N ARG A 61 15.55 -3.02 -3.19
CA ARG A 61 16.79 -3.43 -2.49
C ARG A 61 17.20 -4.88 -2.80
N LEU A 62 16.25 -5.74 -3.14
CA LEU A 62 16.50 -7.13 -3.57
C LEU A 62 16.82 -7.23 -5.07
N GLY A 63 16.92 -6.12 -5.79
CA GLY A 63 17.32 -6.05 -7.20
C GLY A 63 16.16 -6.01 -8.21
N LEU A 64 14.91 -5.98 -7.75
CA LEU A 64 13.75 -5.90 -8.63
C LEU A 64 13.49 -4.46 -9.09
N GLN A 65 13.13 -4.29 -10.36
CA GLN A 65 12.73 -3.00 -10.91
C GLN A 65 11.32 -2.65 -10.41
N SER A 66 11.25 -1.81 -9.39
CA SER A 66 10.02 -1.53 -8.65
C SER A 66 9.50 -0.11 -8.93
N ALA A 67 8.18 0.06 -8.97
CA ALA A 67 7.54 1.36 -9.13
C ALA A 67 6.47 1.59 -8.05
N MET A 68 6.34 2.85 -7.60
CA MET A 68 5.31 3.26 -6.64
C MET A 68 4.11 3.87 -7.36
N PHE A 69 2.93 3.29 -7.19
CA PHE A 69 1.66 3.84 -7.66
C PHE A 69 0.85 4.36 -6.46
N SER A 70 0.93 5.67 -6.22
CA SER A 70 0.22 6.31 -5.12
C SER A 70 0.04 7.81 -5.35
N CYS A 71 -0.46 8.51 -4.33
CA CYS A 71 -0.51 9.96 -4.30
C CYS A 71 0.06 10.49 -2.99
N ILE A 72 0.84 11.57 -3.09
CA ILE A 72 1.46 12.28 -1.97
C ILE A 72 1.05 13.76 -1.99
N GLY A 73 1.11 14.43 -0.84
CA GLY A 73 0.87 15.87 -0.80
C GLY A 73 2.02 16.65 -1.44
N THR A 74 1.81 17.93 -1.73
CA THR A 74 2.88 18.87 -2.07
C THR A 74 3.61 19.43 -0.85
N ASP A 75 3.25 18.95 0.35
CA ASP A 75 3.92 19.26 1.61
C ASP A 75 5.32 18.62 1.70
N ASP A 76 6.11 19.05 2.70
CA ASP A 76 7.49 18.59 2.89
C ASP A 76 7.61 17.07 3.14
N MET A 77 6.57 16.44 3.69
CA MET A 77 6.55 14.99 3.90
C MET A 77 6.36 14.27 2.57
N GLY A 78 5.50 14.77 1.69
CA GLY A 78 5.39 14.28 0.32
C GLY A 78 6.69 14.45 -0.49
N VAL A 79 7.33 15.62 -0.37
CA VAL A 79 8.65 15.87 -0.99
C VAL A 79 9.71 14.89 -0.47
N PHE A 80 9.72 14.62 0.84
CA PHE A 80 10.59 13.62 1.45
C PHE A 80 10.33 12.22 0.88
N LEU A 81 9.07 11.77 0.81
CA LEU A 81 8.73 10.44 0.30
C LEU A 81 9.18 10.24 -1.14
N ARG A 82 8.93 11.21 -2.03
CA ARG A 82 9.39 11.13 -3.42
C ARG A 82 10.92 11.00 -3.50
N LYS A 83 11.65 11.84 -2.77
CA LYS A 83 13.12 11.80 -2.74
C LYS A 83 13.63 10.47 -2.18
N GLN A 84 12.99 9.95 -1.13
CA GLN A 84 13.41 8.69 -0.53
C GLN A 84 13.15 7.51 -1.48
N LEU A 85 11.97 7.41 -2.10
CA LEU A 85 11.68 6.39 -3.10
C LEU A 85 12.69 6.40 -4.25
N GLN A 86 13.01 7.58 -4.78
CA GLN A 86 14.00 7.72 -5.86
C GLN A 86 15.41 7.29 -5.42
N ARG A 87 15.81 7.61 -4.18
CA ARG A 87 17.10 7.16 -3.61
C ARG A 87 17.17 5.65 -3.44
N GLU A 88 16.04 5.02 -3.12
CA GLU A 88 15.91 3.56 -3.00
C GLU A 88 15.75 2.87 -4.36
N GLY A 89 15.86 3.60 -5.48
CA GLY A 89 15.76 3.04 -6.83
C GLY A 89 14.33 2.74 -7.32
N VAL A 90 13.30 3.23 -6.61
CA VAL A 90 11.90 3.02 -6.98
C VAL A 90 11.46 4.06 -8.01
N ASP A 91 10.86 3.61 -9.12
CA ASP A 91 10.26 4.50 -10.13
C ASP A 91 9.04 5.23 -9.53
N THR A 92 9.01 6.55 -9.68
CA THR A 92 7.99 7.43 -9.10
C THR A 92 7.09 8.09 -10.14
N THR A 93 7.05 7.55 -11.36
CA THR A 93 6.24 8.07 -12.47
C THR A 93 4.74 8.01 -12.17
N LEU A 94 4.27 6.93 -11.52
CA LEU A 94 2.89 6.78 -11.05
C LEU A 94 2.66 7.35 -9.63
N LEU A 95 3.64 8.07 -9.06
CA LEU A 95 3.48 8.77 -7.81
C LEU A 95 2.98 10.18 -8.10
N ARG A 96 1.67 10.40 -7.99
CA ARG A 96 1.05 11.71 -8.24
C ARG A 96 1.22 12.64 -7.02
N SER A 97 1.30 13.95 -7.24
CA SER A 97 1.25 14.94 -6.15
C SER A 97 -0.09 15.67 -6.15
N THR A 98 -0.58 16.08 -4.97
CA THR A 98 -1.79 16.89 -4.80
C THR A 98 -1.56 18.04 -3.82
N PRO A 99 -2.04 19.26 -4.14
CA PRO A 99 -2.00 20.38 -3.19
C PRO A 99 -3.17 20.35 -2.19
N ASP A 100 -4.18 19.53 -2.42
CA ASP A 100 -5.47 19.60 -1.70
C ASP A 100 -5.48 18.72 -0.43
N HIS A 101 -4.52 17.80 -0.30
CA HIS A 101 -4.47 16.82 0.78
C HIS A 101 -3.04 16.65 1.31
N LEU A 102 -2.92 16.59 2.64
CA LEU A 102 -1.65 16.34 3.30
C LEU A 102 -1.22 14.88 3.14
N THR A 103 0.08 14.67 3.07
CA THR A 103 0.71 13.35 3.17
C THR A 103 0.36 12.71 4.51
N GLY A 104 -0.02 11.42 4.48
CA GLY A 104 -0.37 10.69 5.70
C GLY A 104 0.83 10.45 6.60
N LEU A 105 0.59 10.48 7.92
CA LEU A 105 1.59 10.23 8.94
C LEU A 105 1.20 9.05 9.82
N VAL A 106 2.20 8.36 10.35
CA VAL A 106 2.03 7.36 11.39
C VAL A 106 2.97 7.70 12.53
N VAL A 107 2.46 7.76 13.75
CA VAL A 107 3.28 7.98 14.96
C VAL A 107 3.32 6.67 15.72
N LEU A 108 4.53 6.17 16.01
CA LEU A 108 4.74 4.83 16.56
C LEU A 108 5.68 4.85 17.77
N GLY A 109 5.37 4.04 18.77
CA GLY A 109 6.27 3.69 19.86
C GLY A 109 7.01 2.38 19.61
N VAL A 110 8.11 2.16 20.34
CA VAL A 110 8.92 0.94 20.23
C VAL A 110 8.98 0.29 21.62
N SER A 111 8.16 -0.73 21.86
CA SER A 111 8.14 -1.45 23.15
C SER A 111 8.09 -2.98 22.95
N PRO A 112 9.14 -3.57 22.35
CA PRO A 112 9.21 -5.01 22.11
C PRO A 112 9.14 -5.82 23.42
N PRO A 113 8.78 -7.11 23.36
CA PRO A 113 8.44 -7.86 22.13
C PRO A 113 6.99 -7.68 21.67
N ASP A 114 6.08 -7.32 22.57
CA ASP A 114 4.64 -7.52 22.33
C ASP A 114 3.84 -6.22 22.11
N ARG A 115 4.46 -5.04 22.30
CA ARG A 115 3.73 -3.76 22.22
C ARG A 115 4.38 -2.76 21.27
N PHE A 116 3.66 -2.39 20.23
CA PHE A 116 4.08 -1.36 19.27
C PHE A 116 2.90 -0.42 19.05
N PRO A 117 2.68 0.54 19.96
CA PRO A 117 1.55 1.46 19.83
C PRO A 117 1.77 2.28 18.56
N LEU A 118 0.74 2.35 17.72
CA LEU A 118 0.80 3.13 16.49
C LEU A 118 -0.52 3.83 16.20
N ILE A 119 -0.42 5.06 15.73
CA ILE A 119 -1.55 5.94 15.48
C ILE A 119 -1.46 6.45 14.05
N PHE A 120 -2.52 6.22 13.27
CA PHE A 120 -2.62 6.70 11.91
C PHE A 120 -3.22 8.11 11.87
N TYR A 121 -2.41 9.11 11.55
CA TYR A 121 -2.88 10.43 11.13
C TYR A 121 -3.15 10.38 9.63
N ARG A 122 -4.24 9.68 9.29
CA ARG A 122 -4.57 9.30 7.90
C ARG A 122 -6.06 9.43 7.61
N GLU A 123 -6.62 10.61 7.85
CA GLU A 123 -7.98 10.96 7.44
C GLU A 123 -7.92 11.90 6.23
N ASN A 124 -8.53 11.50 5.12
CA ASN A 124 -8.54 12.28 3.87
C ASN A 124 -7.13 12.66 3.36
N CYS A 125 -6.13 11.82 3.63
CA CYS A 125 -4.75 12.07 3.21
C CYS A 125 -4.53 11.78 1.72
N ALA A 126 -3.40 12.27 1.20
CA ALA A 126 -3.06 12.20 -0.21
C ALA A 126 -3.07 10.77 -0.78
N ASP A 127 -2.61 9.77 -0.03
CA ASP A 127 -2.54 8.38 -0.51
C ASP A 127 -3.95 7.76 -0.72
N MET A 128 -4.98 8.36 -0.12
CA MET A 128 -6.39 7.99 -0.31
C MET A 128 -7.02 8.63 -1.56
N GLN A 129 -6.27 9.50 -2.25
CA GLN A 129 -6.75 10.26 -3.40
C GLN A 129 -6.34 9.64 -4.74
N ILE A 130 -5.82 8.42 -4.75
CA ILE A 130 -5.54 7.71 -6.00
C ILE A 130 -6.85 7.57 -6.78
N ARG A 131 -6.81 7.91 -8.06
CA ARG A 131 -8.01 7.96 -8.90
C ARG A 131 -8.00 6.81 -9.91
N PRO A 132 -9.17 6.32 -10.35
CA PRO A 132 -9.24 5.32 -11.43
C PRO A 132 -8.45 5.73 -12.69
N GLU A 133 -8.41 7.03 -13.01
CA GLU A 133 -7.73 7.56 -14.18
C GLU A 133 -6.20 7.56 -14.05
N ASP A 134 -5.68 7.46 -12.82
CA ASP A 134 -4.23 7.37 -12.59
C ASP A 134 -3.66 6.01 -13.06
N ALA A 135 -4.52 5.01 -13.33
CA ALA A 135 -4.13 3.70 -13.84
C ALA A 135 -3.84 3.71 -15.35
N ASP A 136 -2.74 4.35 -15.76
CA ASP A 136 -2.29 4.43 -17.15
C ASP A 136 -1.94 3.05 -17.75
N PRO A 137 -2.69 2.56 -18.75
CA PRO A 137 -2.39 1.28 -19.40
C PRO A 137 -1.02 1.24 -20.11
N LEU A 138 -0.52 2.38 -20.60
CA LEU A 138 0.79 2.46 -21.27
C LEU A 138 1.94 2.26 -20.29
N PHE A 139 1.77 2.73 -19.05
CA PHE A 139 2.75 2.48 -18.00
C PHE A 139 2.59 1.07 -17.40
N ILE A 140 1.37 0.66 -17.06
CA ILE A 140 1.11 -0.62 -16.39
C ILE A 140 1.60 -1.81 -17.22
N ARG A 141 1.45 -1.79 -18.56
CA ARG A 141 1.95 -2.87 -19.44
C ARG A 141 3.46 -3.12 -19.35
N ARG A 142 4.23 -2.17 -18.80
CA ARG A 142 5.68 -2.28 -18.63
C ARG A 142 6.06 -3.16 -17.45
N ALA A 143 5.12 -3.54 -16.58
CA ALA A 143 5.37 -4.30 -15.36
C ALA A 143 4.95 -5.76 -15.47
N LYS A 144 5.69 -6.67 -14.82
CA LYS A 144 5.31 -8.09 -14.73
C LYS A 144 4.09 -8.28 -13.82
N ALA A 145 4.05 -7.56 -12.69
CA ALA A 145 2.96 -7.64 -11.73
C ALA A 145 2.53 -6.27 -11.18
N LEU A 146 1.25 -6.19 -10.79
CA LEU A 146 0.68 -5.14 -9.96
C LEU A 146 0.41 -5.73 -8.57
N GLN A 147 0.99 -5.16 -7.52
CA GLN A 147 0.65 -5.46 -6.14
C GLN A 147 -0.31 -4.39 -5.60
N ILE A 148 -1.42 -4.84 -5.00
CA ILE A 148 -2.42 -4.02 -4.32
C ILE A 148 -2.48 -4.40 -2.84
N THR A 149 -2.98 -3.50 -1.99
CA THR A 149 -3.15 -3.79 -0.55
C THR A 149 -4.62 -3.93 -0.18
N GLY A 150 -4.94 -4.79 0.81
CA GLY A 150 -6.29 -4.91 1.34
C GLY A 150 -6.77 -3.62 2.00
N THR A 151 -5.91 -2.90 2.74
CA THR A 151 -6.22 -1.54 3.21
C THR A 151 -6.57 -0.59 2.06
N GLY A 152 -6.03 -0.80 0.85
CA GLY A 152 -6.40 -0.07 -0.38
C GLY A 152 -7.82 -0.33 -0.90
N LEU A 153 -8.61 -1.13 -0.18
CA LEU A 153 -10.02 -1.43 -0.48
C LEU A 153 -10.98 -0.93 0.61
N SER A 154 -10.46 -0.30 1.66
CA SER A 154 -11.21 0.09 2.87
C SER A 154 -12.19 1.26 2.68
N THR A 155 -12.03 2.06 1.62
CA THR A 155 -12.95 3.16 1.29
C THR A 155 -13.49 3.02 -0.12
N GLU A 156 -14.66 3.58 -0.39
CA GLU A 156 -15.32 3.51 -1.70
C GLU A 156 -14.47 4.12 -2.83
N SER A 157 -13.78 5.24 -2.57
CA SER A 157 -12.91 5.88 -3.57
C SER A 157 -11.71 5.00 -3.92
N MET A 158 -11.04 4.46 -2.89
CA MET A 158 -9.89 3.59 -3.05
C MET A 158 -10.29 2.24 -3.68
N TYR A 159 -11.44 1.68 -3.29
CA TYR A 159 -12.00 0.48 -3.93
C TYR A 159 -12.16 0.67 -5.44
N LYS A 160 -12.74 1.80 -5.89
CA LYS A 160 -12.91 2.10 -7.32
C LYS A 160 -11.58 2.23 -8.04
N ALA A 161 -10.62 2.95 -7.47
CA ALA A 161 -9.30 3.13 -8.05
C ALA A 161 -8.56 1.80 -8.16
N THR A 162 -8.53 1.00 -7.09
CA THR A 162 -7.89 -0.32 -7.05
C THR A 162 -8.55 -1.28 -8.04
N LYS A 163 -9.89 -1.31 -8.11
CA LYS A 163 -10.62 -2.14 -9.09
C LYS A 163 -10.27 -1.77 -10.53
N GLN A 164 -10.15 -0.47 -10.84
CA GLN A 164 -9.74 -0.03 -12.17
C GLN A 164 -8.29 -0.41 -12.47
N ALA A 165 -7.36 -0.25 -11.51
CA ALA A 165 -5.97 -0.64 -11.68
C ALA A 165 -5.82 -2.15 -11.92
N VAL A 166 -6.54 -2.99 -11.17
CA VAL A 166 -6.61 -4.45 -11.38
C VAL A 166 -7.14 -4.78 -12.77
N ARG A 167 -8.24 -4.15 -13.19
CA ARG A 167 -8.80 -4.35 -14.54
C ARG A 167 -7.79 -4.02 -15.64
N VAL A 168 -7.09 -2.89 -15.51
CA VAL A 168 -6.04 -2.48 -16.47
C VAL A 168 -4.89 -3.48 -16.45
N ALA A 169 -4.40 -3.86 -15.27
CA ALA A 169 -3.32 -4.84 -15.11
C ALA A 169 -3.66 -6.18 -15.80
N LYS A 170 -4.85 -6.75 -15.56
CA LYS A 170 -5.26 -8.01 -16.22
C LYS A 170 -5.39 -7.85 -17.73
N LYS A 171 -5.92 -6.72 -18.21
CA LYS A 171 -6.03 -6.44 -19.65
C LYS A 171 -4.67 -6.34 -20.33
N GLU A 172 -3.70 -5.71 -19.67
CA GLU A 172 -2.33 -5.58 -20.15
C GLU A 172 -1.46 -6.81 -19.84
N GLY A 173 -2.04 -7.89 -19.29
CA GLY A 173 -1.35 -9.16 -19.05
C GLY A 173 -0.36 -9.14 -17.89
N CYS A 174 -0.52 -8.25 -16.92
CA CYS A 174 0.22 -8.29 -15.66
C CYS A 174 -0.41 -9.33 -14.72
N ALA A 175 0.41 -9.97 -13.90
CA ALA A 175 -0.08 -10.67 -12.72
C ALA A 175 -0.61 -9.67 -11.68
N VAL A 176 -1.56 -10.10 -10.85
CA VAL A 176 -2.11 -9.28 -9.76
C VAL A 176 -1.83 -9.98 -8.42
N ILE A 177 -1.17 -9.26 -7.53
CA ILE A 177 -0.80 -9.71 -6.19
C ILE A 177 -1.59 -8.88 -5.19
N ILE A 178 -2.18 -9.51 -4.17
CA ILE A 178 -2.69 -8.76 -3.01
C ILE A 178 -1.81 -9.04 -1.79
N ASP A 179 -1.41 -7.96 -1.12
CA ASP A 179 -1.04 -8.03 0.29
C ASP A 179 -2.29 -7.71 1.12
N ILE A 180 -2.72 -8.63 1.98
CA ILE A 180 -3.93 -8.42 2.78
C ILE A 180 -3.84 -7.15 3.63
N ASP A 181 -2.64 -6.76 4.14
CA ASP A 181 -2.38 -5.54 4.94
C ASP A 181 -3.58 -5.16 5.82
N TYR A 182 -4.05 -6.12 6.64
CA TYR A 182 -5.28 -5.92 7.39
C TYR A 182 -5.03 -5.03 8.61
N ARG A 183 -5.79 -3.94 8.67
CA ARG A 183 -5.70 -2.91 9.71
C ARG A 183 -7.12 -2.55 10.17
N PRO A 184 -7.69 -3.23 11.18
CA PRO A 184 -9.05 -3.02 11.65
C PRO A 184 -9.45 -1.54 11.80
N VAL A 185 -8.57 -0.69 12.33
CA VAL A 185 -8.83 0.75 12.47
C VAL A 185 -9.09 1.48 11.15
N LEU A 186 -8.40 1.09 10.08
CA LEU A 186 -8.56 1.71 8.76
C LEU A 186 -9.84 1.24 8.05
N TRP A 187 -10.43 0.14 8.54
CA TRP A 187 -11.74 -0.35 8.16
C TRP A 187 -12.86 0.15 9.09
N GLY A 188 -12.53 0.98 10.09
CA GLY A 188 -13.48 1.50 11.07
C GLY A 188 -14.03 0.45 12.04
N LEU A 189 -13.27 -0.62 12.27
CA LEU A 189 -13.67 -1.74 13.15
C LEU A 189 -13.16 -1.59 14.59
N THR A 190 -12.23 -0.67 14.81
CA THR A 190 -11.67 -0.33 16.13
C THR A 190 -11.64 1.19 16.31
N GLU A 191 -11.28 1.64 17.51
CA GLU A 191 -11.14 3.07 17.80
C GLU A 191 -10.01 3.71 16.97
N ARG A 192 -10.13 5.01 16.66
CA ARG A 192 -9.16 5.72 15.80
C ARG A 192 -7.72 5.68 16.32
N GLY A 193 -7.53 5.53 17.63
CA GLY A 193 -6.20 5.41 18.27
C GLY A 193 -5.62 4.00 18.25
N ASP A 194 -6.41 2.98 17.89
CA ASP A 194 -6.00 1.57 17.90
C ASP A 194 -5.43 1.14 16.56
N GLY A 195 -4.26 1.67 16.19
CA GLY A 195 -3.52 1.17 15.04
C GLY A 195 -2.76 -0.12 15.31
N GLU A 196 -2.63 -0.49 16.59
CA GLU A 196 -1.87 -1.67 17.02
C GLU A 196 -2.60 -2.95 16.63
N SER A 197 -3.91 -3.04 16.88
CA SER A 197 -4.72 -4.20 16.51
C SER A 197 -4.53 -4.63 15.06
N ARG A 198 -4.35 -5.94 14.90
CA ARG A 198 -3.98 -6.57 13.63
C ARG A 198 -5.08 -7.38 13.01
N PHE A 199 -5.99 -7.88 13.84
CA PHE A 199 -7.10 -8.70 13.39
C PHE A 199 -8.36 -8.46 14.22
N VAL A 200 -9.48 -8.30 13.53
CA VAL A 200 -10.86 -8.41 14.03
C VAL A 200 -11.65 -9.16 12.97
N ALA A 201 -12.40 -10.19 13.36
CA ALA A 201 -13.25 -10.92 12.40
C ALA A 201 -14.34 -9.98 11.84
N SER A 202 -14.45 -9.90 10.52
CA SER A 202 -15.45 -9.05 9.86
C SER A 202 -15.97 -9.63 8.54
N ALA A 203 -17.28 -9.90 8.51
CA ALA A 203 -17.95 -10.36 7.31
C ALA A 203 -18.01 -9.27 6.23
N SER A 204 -18.05 -7.98 6.61
CA SER A 204 -18.07 -6.88 5.65
C SER A 204 -16.73 -6.77 4.91
N VAL A 205 -15.61 -6.86 5.62
CA VAL A 205 -14.27 -6.89 5.01
C VAL A 205 -14.13 -8.08 4.06
N THR A 206 -14.58 -9.26 4.51
CA THR A 206 -14.58 -10.47 3.67
C THR A 206 -15.38 -10.25 2.38
N HIS A 207 -16.57 -9.66 2.48
CA HIS A 207 -17.42 -9.37 1.32
C HIS A 207 -16.78 -8.37 0.34
N VAL A 208 -15.99 -7.41 0.82
CA VAL A 208 -15.27 -6.44 -0.02
C VAL A 208 -14.09 -7.09 -0.75
N LEU A 209 -13.38 -8.02 -0.11
CA LEU A 209 -12.22 -8.71 -0.69
C LEU A 209 -12.62 -9.81 -1.69
N GLN A 210 -13.71 -10.54 -1.39
CA GLN A 210 -14.13 -11.73 -2.15
C GLN A 210 -14.24 -11.51 -3.68
N PRO A 211 -14.74 -10.38 -4.20
CA PRO A 211 -14.81 -10.12 -5.64
C PRO A 211 -13.45 -10.07 -6.35
N PHE A 212 -12.36 -9.78 -5.63
CA PHE A 212 -11.03 -9.74 -6.24
C PHE A 212 -10.43 -11.14 -6.41
N LEU A 213 -10.87 -12.15 -5.65
CA LEU A 213 -10.24 -13.47 -5.60
C LEU A 213 -10.06 -14.14 -6.97
N SER A 214 -10.97 -13.90 -7.92
CA SER A 214 -10.85 -14.44 -9.29
C SER A 214 -9.80 -13.74 -10.15
N ASP A 215 -9.42 -12.51 -9.79
CA ASP A 215 -8.43 -11.72 -10.52
C ASP A 215 -7.00 -11.90 -9.97
N LEU A 216 -6.87 -12.40 -8.74
CA LEU A 216 -5.58 -12.53 -8.04
C LEU A 216 -4.79 -13.75 -8.51
N ASP A 217 -3.50 -13.53 -8.76
CA ASP A 217 -2.53 -14.57 -9.11
C ASP A 217 -1.67 -14.97 -7.89
N LEU A 218 -1.59 -14.12 -6.85
CA LEU A 218 -0.93 -14.40 -5.58
C LEU A 218 -1.59 -13.61 -4.43
N ILE A 219 -1.75 -14.28 -3.28
CA ILE A 219 -2.17 -13.68 -2.01
C ILE A 219 -1.01 -13.79 -1.04
N ILE A 220 -0.58 -12.66 -0.48
CA ILE A 220 0.41 -12.58 0.59
C ILE A 220 -0.19 -11.82 1.79
N GLY A 221 0.46 -11.95 2.93
CA GLY A 221 0.10 -11.25 4.16
C GLY A 221 0.88 -11.85 5.32
N THR A 222 0.88 -11.17 6.46
CA THR A 222 1.40 -11.74 7.69
C THR A 222 0.36 -12.67 8.32
N GLU A 223 0.81 -13.87 8.71
CA GLU A 223 0.09 -14.69 9.67
C GLU A 223 0.31 -14.04 11.04
N GLU A 224 -0.72 -13.41 11.59
CA GLU A 224 -0.73 -12.82 12.94
C GLU A 224 -1.87 -13.41 13.76
#